data_AF-A3MSS3-F1
#
_entry.id   AF-A3MSS3-F1
#
_cell.length_a   1.000
_cell.length_b   1.000
_cell.length_c   1.000
_cell.angle_alpha   90.00
_cell.angle_beta   90.00
_cell.angle_gamma   90.00
#
_symmetry.space_group_name_H-M   'P 1'
#
loop_
_entity.id
_entity.type
_entity.pdbx_description
1 polymer ?
#
loop_
_entity_poly.entity_id
_entity_poly.type
_entity_poly.pdbx_seq_one_letter_code
_entity_poly.pdbx_strand_id
1 'polypeptide(L)'
;MLGNFSALVTGSWAPGPLSDLDIVIFSEKAEPRASLCCWGTPYKCDIMFVRPADVEKKLERLSLALLEGLWFRKWACRGKCTEAVERAWEKFLETHIVERRGDYFVVKKRVV
;
A
#
# COMPACT_ATOMS: atom_id res chain seq x y z
N MET A 1 15.20 8.04 -13.63
CA MET A 1 15.49 6.95 -12.68
C MET A 1 14.61 7.16 -11.46
N LEU A 2 13.65 6.26 -11.19
CA LEU A 2 12.97 6.24 -9.89
C LEU A 2 14.09 6.12 -8.84
N GLY A 3 14.21 7.09 -7.93
CA GLY A 3 15.26 7.11 -6.89
C GLY A 3 15.09 5.96 -5.90
N ASN A 4 15.44 6.15 -4.62
CA ASN A 4 15.05 5.18 -3.58
C ASN A 4 13.51 5.12 -3.50
N PHE A 5 12.90 3.98 -3.84
CA PHE A 5 11.46 3.72 -3.74
C PHE A 5 11.19 2.35 -3.14
N SER A 6 9.95 2.11 -2.70
CA SER A 6 9.45 0.80 -2.29
C SER A 6 8.07 0.59 -2.90
N ALA A 7 7.68 -0.64 -3.19
CA ALA A 7 6.42 -0.95 -3.86
C ALA A 7 5.71 -2.07 -3.12
N LEU A 8 4.42 -1.87 -2.91
CA LEU A 8 3.54 -2.74 -2.17
C LEU A 8 2.45 -3.24 -3.12
N VAL A 9 2.24 -4.55 -3.14
CA VAL A 9 1.22 -5.17 -3.98
C VAL A 9 -0.08 -5.28 -3.19
N THR A 10 -1.18 -4.83 -3.78
CA THR A 10 -2.52 -4.79 -3.16
C THR A 10 -3.54 -5.50 -4.05
N GLY A 11 -4.76 -5.76 -3.55
CA GLY A 11 -5.80 -6.45 -4.30
C GLY A 11 -5.93 -7.95 -3.99
N SER A 12 -6.96 -8.57 -4.57
CA SER A 12 -7.39 -9.92 -4.26
C SER A 12 -6.49 -10.96 -4.94
N TRP A 13 -5.57 -11.58 -4.19
CA TRP A 13 -4.76 -12.71 -4.64
C TRP A 13 -5.55 -14.02 -4.77
N ALA A 14 -6.87 -13.96 -4.94
CA ALA A 14 -7.67 -15.16 -5.10
C ALA A 14 -7.18 -15.94 -6.33
N PRO A 15 -6.87 -17.24 -6.20
CA PRO A 15 -6.53 -18.08 -7.35
C PRO A 15 -7.79 -18.22 -8.22
N GLY A 16 -7.92 -17.32 -9.19
CA GLY A 16 -9.05 -17.19 -10.11
C GLY A 16 -8.67 -16.28 -11.28
N PRO A 17 -9.41 -16.32 -12.39
CA PRO A 17 -9.01 -15.61 -13.61
C PRO A 17 -9.10 -14.09 -13.42
N LEU A 18 -7.90 -13.48 -13.41
CA LEU A 18 -7.57 -12.08 -13.71
C LEU A 18 -8.26 -11.01 -12.84
N SER A 19 -7.95 -10.96 -11.55
CA SER A 19 -8.15 -9.72 -10.77
C SER A 19 -7.08 -8.69 -11.13
N ASP A 20 -7.50 -7.43 -11.34
CA ASP A 20 -6.60 -6.29 -11.55
C ASP A 20 -5.54 -6.23 -10.42
N LEU A 21 -4.28 -5.93 -10.80
CA LEU A 21 -3.17 -5.88 -9.85
C LEU A 21 -2.89 -4.43 -9.47
N ASP A 22 -3.16 -4.09 -8.22
CA ASP A 22 -2.89 -2.75 -7.70
C ASP A 22 -1.48 -2.67 -7.10
N ILE A 23 -0.73 -1.63 -7.44
CA ILE A 23 0.61 -1.38 -6.88
C ILE A 23 0.65 0.00 -6.23
N VAL A 24 1.00 0.02 -4.94
CA VAL A 24 1.26 1.25 -4.20
C VAL A 24 2.76 1.51 -4.16
N ILE A 25 3.20 2.64 -4.69
CA ILE A 25 4.61 3.03 -4.77
C ILE A 25 4.89 4.13 -3.76
N PHE A 26 5.88 3.88 -2.92
CA PHE A 26 6.40 4.82 -1.94
C PHE A 26 7.69 5.47 -2.42
N SER A 27 7.71 6.80 -2.52
CA SER A 27 8.91 7.55 -2.88
C SER A 27 8.99 8.87 -2.12
N GLU A 28 10.21 9.28 -1.77
CA GLU A 28 10.51 10.59 -1.16
C GLU A 28 10.27 11.76 -2.13
N LYS A 29 10.33 11.51 -3.44
CA LYS A 29 10.14 12.55 -4.46
C LYS A 29 8.65 12.67 -4.81
N ALA A 30 8.19 13.91 -4.95
CA ALA A 30 6.87 14.19 -5.49
C ALA A 30 6.74 13.55 -6.88
N GLU A 31 5.69 12.73 -7.03
CA GLU A 31 5.23 12.04 -8.24
C GLU A 31 6.22 12.01 -9.41
N PRO A 32 7.04 10.95 -9.54
CA PRO A 32 7.46 10.59 -10.87
C PRO A 32 6.18 10.22 -11.63
N ARG A 33 5.90 10.88 -12.76
CA ARG A 33 5.08 10.31 -13.84
C ARG A 33 5.78 9.06 -14.37
N ALA A 34 5.98 8.07 -13.51
CA ALA A 34 6.44 6.77 -13.90
C ALA A 34 5.18 6.06 -14.38
N SER A 35 4.99 6.08 -15.70
CA SER A 35 4.38 4.96 -16.38
C SER A 35 5.26 3.75 -16.06
N LEU A 36 5.01 3.13 -14.90
CA LEU A 36 5.50 1.79 -14.61
C LEU A 36 4.69 0.90 -15.53
N CYS A 37 5.24 0.81 -16.71
CA CYS A 37 4.64 0.14 -17.82
C CYS A 37 4.71 -1.34 -17.40
N CYS A 38 3.55 -1.98 -17.20
CA CYS A 38 3.45 -3.42 -16.91
C CYS A 38 3.89 -4.18 -18.16
N TRP A 39 5.19 -4.13 -18.49
CA TRP A 39 5.76 -4.79 -19.66
C TRP A 39 5.71 -6.29 -19.40
N GLY A 40 4.87 -6.98 -20.17
CA GLY A 40 4.87 -8.44 -20.24
C GLY A 40 3.83 -9.15 -19.37
N THR A 41 2.87 -8.44 -18.77
CA THR A 41 1.74 -9.09 -18.10
C THR A 41 0.42 -8.70 -18.79
N PRO A 42 -0.52 -9.65 -19.02
CA PRO A 42 -1.80 -9.35 -19.68
C PRO A 42 -2.79 -8.60 -18.79
N TYR A 43 -2.37 -8.15 -17.61
CA TYR A 43 -3.25 -7.59 -16.58
C TYR A 43 -3.22 -6.06 -16.62
N LYS A 44 -4.35 -5.45 -16.32
CA LYS A 44 -4.41 -4.02 -16.02
C LYS A 44 -3.82 -3.81 -14.62
N CYS A 45 -2.92 -2.83 -14.52
CA CYS A 45 -2.31 -2.45 -13.26
C CYS A 45 -2.71 -1.02 -12.91
N ASP A 46 -3.35 -0.80 -11.76
CA ASP A 46 -3.55 0.55 -11.24
C ASP A 46 -2.42 0.88 -10.26
N ILE A 47 -1.79 2.05 -10.45
CA ILE A 47 -0.60 2.46 -9.69
C ILE A 47 -0.93 3.69 -8.88
N MET A 48 -0.72 3.62 -7.57
CA MET A 48 -0.88 4.74 -6.64
C MET A 48 0.48 5.17 -6.08
N PHE A 49 0.83 6.46 -6.21
CA PHE A 49 2.00 7.02 -5.56
C PHE A 49 1.64 7.62 -4.20
N VAL A 50 2.42 7.27 -3.16
CA VAL A 50 2.23 7.75 -1.79
C VAL A 50 3.60 8.17 -1.23
N ARG A 51 3.73 9.37 -0.68
CA ARG A 51 4.96 9.70 0.06
C ARG A 51 4.94 8.97 1.39
N PRO A 52 6.07 8.40 1.88
CA PRO A 52 6.12 7.73 3.18
C PRO A 52 5.53 8.56 4.34
N ALA A 53 5.79 9.88 4.34
CA ALA A 53 5.25 10.79 5.34
C ALA A 53 3.71 10.97 5.30
N ASP A 54 3.05 10.64 4.18
CA ASP A 54 1.60 10.77 4.01
C ASP A 54 0.84 9.47 4.34
N VAL A 55 1.54 8.38 4.73
CA VAL A 55 0.94 7.05 4.96
C VAL A 55 -0.15 7.11 6.03
N GLU A 56 0.12 7.67 7.21
CA GLU A 56 -0.86 7.76 8.30
C GLU A 56 -2.13 8.49 7.85
N LYS A 57 -1.98 9.64 7.18
CA LYS A 57 -3.11 10.41 6.63
C LYS A 57 -3.92 9.63 5.60
N LYS A 58 -3.28 8.78 4.78
CA LYS A 58 -3.97 7.92 3.80
C LYS A 58 -4.72 6.77 4.49
N LEU A 59 -4.17 6.23 5.57
CA LEU A 59 -4.82 5.20 6.40
C LEU A 59 -6.04 5.76 7.15
N GLU A 60 -5.94 6.97 7.70
CA GLU A 60 -7.07 7.67 8.33
C GLU A 60 -8.20 7.98 7.34
N ARG A 61 -7.85 8.19 6.06
CA ARG A 61 -8.81 8.32 4.95
C ARG A 61 -9.32 6.98 4.41
N LEU A 62 -8.97 5.87 5.07
CA LEU A 62 -9.41 4.51 4.76
C LEU A 62 -9.07 4.07 3.34
N SER A 63 -7.85 4.35 2.88
CA SER A 63 -7.36 3.79 1.62
C SER A 63 -7.30 2.26 1.70
N LEU A 64 -8.27 1.58 1.08
CA LEU A 64 -8.40 0.11 1.11
C LEU A 64 -7.18 -0.60 0.52
N ALA A 65 -6.69 -0.17 -0.65
CA ALA A 65 -5.50 -0.72 -1.27
C ALA A 65 -4.30 -0.67 -0.30
N LEU A 66 -4.03 0.49 0.31
CA LEU A 66 -2.96 0.66 1.27
C LEU A 66 -3.13 -0.25 2.51
N LEU A 67 -4.34 -0.32 3.07
CA LEU A 67 -4.67 -1.22 4.19
C LEU A 67 -4.42 -2.69 3.83
N GLU A 68 -4.87 -3.12 2.65
CA GLU A 68 -4.66 -4.49 2.18
C GLU A 68 -3.19 -4.85 2.04
N GLY A 69 -2.43 -4.00 1.36
CA GLY A 69 -1.01 -4.25 1.17
C GLY A 69 -0.26 -4.36 2.49
N LEU A 70 -0.51 -3.42 3.41
CA LEU A 70 0.18 -3.38 4.70
C LEU A 70 -0.25 -4.53 5.61
N TRP A 71 -1.52 -4.92 5.57
CA TRP A 71 -2.03 -6.06 6.31
C TRP A 71 -1.31 -7.36 5.94
N PHE A 72 -1.10 -7.60 4.64
CA PHE A 72 -0.43 -8.81 4.16
C PHE A 72 1.09 -8.69 4.05
N ARG A 73 1.66 -7.49 4.23
CA ARG A 73 3.10 -7.18 4.12
C ARG A 73 3.73 -7.67 2.80
N LYS A 74 2.99 -7.56 1.68
CA LYS A 74 3.42 -8.04 0.36
C LYS A 74 4.21 -6.98 -0.41
N TRP A 75 5.51 -6.91 -0.13
CA TRP A 75 6.43 -5.99 -0.79
C TRP A 75 6.97 -6.55 -2.11
N ALA A 76 6.81 -5.80 -3.22
CA ALA A 76 7.47 -6.09 -4.50
C ALA A 76 8.94 -5.62 -4.51
N CYS A 77 9.24 -4.53 -3.82
CA CYS A 77 10.61 -4.08 -3.59
C CYS A 77 10.76 -3.42 -2.22
N ARG A 78 11.96 -3.50 -1.65
CA ARG A 78 12.29 -3.02 -0.29
C ARG A 78 13.36 -1.93 -0.32
N GLY A 79 13.36 -1.06 0.69
CA GLY A 79 14.38 -0.02 0.88
C GLY A 79 14.04 0.93 2.02
N LYS A 80 14.72 2.08 2.10
CA LYS A 80 14.51 3.08 3.17
C LYS A 80 13.05 3.56 3.29
N CYS A 81 12.34 3.64 2.18
CA CYS A 81 10.91 3.99 2.19
C CYS A 81 10.06 2.89 2.84
N THR A 82 10.43 1.61 2.73
CA THR A 82 9.75 0.50 3.39
C THR A 82 9.76 0.69 4.91
N GLU A 83 10.92 0.96 5.50
CA GLU A 83 11.07 1.14 6.94
C GLU A 83 10.23 2.30 7.47
N ALA A 84 10.19 3.43 6.74
CA ALA A 84 9.37 4.58 7.10
C ALA A 84 7.87 4.26 7.06
N VAL A 85 7.42 3.50 6.05
CA VAL A 85 6.02 3.09 5.90
C VAL A 85 5.63 2.07 6.98
N GLU A 86 6.49 1.07 7.26
CA GLU A 86 6.23 0.07 8.30
C GLU A 86 6.15 0.72 9.68
N ARG A 87 7.02 1.69 9.98
CA ARG A 87 6.93 2.47 11.23
C ARG A 87 5.64 3.28 11.33
N ALA A 88 5.23 3.93 10.24
CA ALA A 88 3.96 4.66 10.19
C ALA A 88 2.77 3.72 10.41
N TRP A 89 2.83 2.50 9.86
CA TRP A 89 1.81 1.47 10.08
C TRP A 89 1.76 0.98 11.53
N GLU A 90 2.92 0.71 12.14
CA GLU A 90 3.00 0.32 13.56
C GLU A 90 2.42 1.39 14.48
N LYS A 91 2.81 2.66 14.28
CA LYS A 91 2.26 3.79 15.03
C LYS A 91 0.75 3.99 14.81
N PHE A 92 0.26 3.72 13.61
CA PHE A 92 -1.19 3.72 13.35
C PHE A 92 -1.90 2.64 14.19
N LEU A 93 -1.34 1.43 14.28
CA LEU A 93 -1.90 0.31 15.07
C LEU A 93 -1.82 0.50 16.59
N GLU A 94 -0.93 1.37 17.09
CA GLU A 94 -0.89 1.77 18.50
C GLU A 94 -2.13 2.56 18.91
N THR A 95 -2.74 3.30 17.98
CA THR A 95 -3.88 4.19 18.23
C THR A 95 -5.18 3.71 17.59
N HIS A 96 -5.09 2.75 16.66
CA HIS A 96 -6.23 2.16 15.96
C HIS A 96 -6.25 0.64 16.09
N ILE A 97 -7.44 0.07 16.06
CA ILE A 97 -7.68 -1.36 15.85
C ILE A 97 -8.11 -1.51 14.40
N VAL A 98 -7.42 -2.37 13.66
CA VAL A 98 -7.77 -2.72 12.29
C VAL A 98 -8.16 -4.20 12.27
N GLU A 99 -9.40 -4.48 11.88
CA GLU A 99 -9.94 -5.84 11.76
C GLU A 99 -10.31 -6.11 10.30
N ARG A 100 -9.86 -7.22 9.72
CA ARG A 100 -10.37 -7.69 8.42
C ARG A 100 -11.65 -8.50 8.61
N ARG A 101 -12.70 -8.18 7.87
CA ARG A 101 -14.00 -8.87 7.86
C ARG A 101 -14.33 -9.27 6.42
N GLY A 102 -13.88 -10.45 6.01
CA GLY A 102 -14.04 -10.91 4.63
C GLY A 102 -13.31 -10.00 3.63
N ASP A 103 -14.09 -9.23 2.88
CA ASP A 103 -13.69 -8.31 1.81
C ASP A 103 -13.52 -6.85 2.25
N TYR A 104 -13.82 -6.51 3.51
CA TYR A 104 -13.64 -5.15 4.03
C TYR A 104 -12.80 -5.09 5.32
N PHE A 105 -12.38 -3.87 5.66
CA PHE A 105 -11.68 -3.56 6.90
C PHE A 105 -12.57 -2.71 7.80
N VAL A 106 -12.57 -3.05 9.09
CA VAL A 106 -13.13 -2.21 10.14
C VAL A 106 -11.97 -1.56 10.88
N VAL A 107 -11.92 -0.23 10.84
CA VAL A 107 -10.92 0.55 11.57
C VAL A 107 -11.62 1.29 12.71
N LYS A 108 -11.19 1.05 13.94
CA LYS A 108 -11.71 1.71 15.14
C LYS A 108 -10.58 2.46 15.82
N LYS A 109 -10.85 3.68 16.31
CA LYS A 109 -9.90 4.36 17.19
C LYS A 109 -9.92 3.68 18.56
N ARG A 110 -8.75 3.40 19.14
CA ARG A 110 -8.64 2.91 20.51
C ARG A 110 -9.11 4.03 21.44
N VAL A 111 -9.95 3.67 22.41
CA VAL A 111 -10.21 4.54 23.56
C VAL A 111 -9.10 4.22 24.55
N VAL A 112 -8.20 5.18 24.75
CA VAL A 112 -7.12 5.11 25.76
C VAL A 112 -7.63 5.76 27.03
#